data_AF-A0A1F6I5H9-F1
#
_entry.id   AF-A0A1F6I5H9-F1
#
_cell.length_a   1.000
_cell.length_b   1.000
_cell.length_c   1.000
_cell.angle_alpha   90.00
_cell.angle_beta   90.00
_cell.angle_gamma   90.00
#
_symmetry.space_group_name_H-M   'P 1'
#
loop_
_entity.id
_entity.type
_entity.pdbx_description
1 polymer ?
#
loop_
_entity_poly.entity_id
_entity_poly.type
_entity_poly.pdbx_seq_one_letter_code
_entity_poly.pdbx_strand_id
1 'polypeptide(L)'
;MDGVGNTEVERSKSKPSAVYPYLKGHFGIPLNELKTPIQDEIITGSGRKVFCDIGEDDDIAWVRIEDNKDHYIMHINLKGDTVAGEIHTRKKNGERHPDFFAKNFLAFALNHFAQQGYSVRRFKAMWAPVESGEWGSDNYEDYQRLIQEGKTPDEAAKETWTGKVLSQLGFVEVESVQSDENFTIALFKKLDQNPLPE
;
A
#
# COMPACT_ATOMS: atom_id res chain seq x y z
N MET A 1 -44.77 16.15 28.70
CA MET A 1 -43.70 16.10 29.71
C MET A 1 -43.24 14.65 29.75
N ASP A 2 -42.26 14.30 28.90
CA ASP A 2 -40.81 14.29 29.21
C ASP A 2 -40.45 12.98 29.92
N GLY A 3 -39.45 12.18 29.55
CA GLY A 3 -38.39 12.30 28.55
C GLY A 3 -38.01 10.91 28.04
N VAL A 4 -37.61 10.79 26.78
CA VAL A 4 -36.22 10.86 26.30
C VAL A 4 -35.34 9.76 26.90
N GLY A 5 -35.07 8.76 26.06
CA GLY A 5 -34.22 7.63 26.33
C GLY A 5 -32.75 8.00 26.38
N ASN A 6 -32.00 7.17 27.11
CA ASN A 6 -30.55 7.10 27.03
C ASN A 6 -30.19 5.70 26.55
N THR A 7 -30.20 5.52 25.23
CA THR A 7 -29.37 4.52 24.57
C THR A 7 -27.95 5.07 24.58
N GLU A 8 -27.09 4.48 25.39
CA GLU A 8 -25.64 4.70 25.30
C GLU A 8 -25.20 4.29 23.88
N VAL A 9 -24.98 5.30 23.04
CA VAL A 9 -24.25 5.15 21.80
C VAL A 9 -22.81 4.86 22.23
N GLU A 10 -22.42 3.59 22.20
CA GLU A 10 -21.02 3.18 22.22
C GLU A 10 -20.31 3.94 21.10
N ARG A 11 -19.61 5.01 21.48
CA ARG A 11 -18.70 5.72 20.60
C ARG A 11 -17.65 4.72 20.16
N SER A 12 -17.82 4.25 18.93
CA SER A 12 -16.78 3.66 18.07
C SER A 12 -15.47 4.37 18.37
N LYS A 13 -14.60 3.71 19.13
CA LYS A 13 -13.22 4.13 19.30
C LYS A 13 -12.62 4.08 17.90
N SER A 14 -12.34 5.25 17.34
CA SER A 14 -11.56 5.37 16.11
C SER A 14 -10.32 4.49 16.25
N LYS A 15 -10.31 3.39 15.48
CA LYS A 15 -9.16 2.48 15.44
C LYS A 15 -7.95 3.29 14.95
N PRO A 16 -6.77 3.14 15.56
CA PRO A 16 -5.60 3.91 15.17
C PRO A 16 -5.32 3.75 13.67
N SER A 17 -5.02 4.88 13.02
CA SER A 17 -4.85 5.01 11.58
C SER A 17 -3.74 4.12 11.03
N ALA A 18 -4.10 3.28 10.06
CA ALA A 18 -3.55 3.14 8.70
C ALA A 18 -2.02 3.05 8.44
N VAL A 19 -1.15 3.08 9.44
CA VAL A 19 0.27 2.74 9.29
C VAL A 19 0.60 1.83 10.46
N TYR A 20 0.46 0.51 10.26
CA TYR A 20 0.91 -0.49 11.22
C TYR A 20 2.42 -0.27 11.42
N PRO A 21 2.88 0.26 12.56
CA PRO A 21 4.27 0.65 12.69
C PRO A 21 5.13 -0.59 12.76
N TYR A 22 6.13 -0.68 11.88
CA TYR A 22 7.22 -1.64 12.02
C TYR A 22 7.89 -1.41 13.37
N LEU A 23 7.83 -2.40 14.26
CA LEU A 23 8.59 -2.42 15.50
C LEU A 23 9.86 -3.22 15.25
N LYS A 24 10.99 -2.52 15.12
CA LYS A 24 12.31 -3.13 14.92
C LYS A 24 12.56 -4.19 16.01
N GLY A 25 12.69 -5.45 15.60
CA GLY A 25 12.90 -6.59 16.52
C GLY A 25 11.65 -7.33 16.97
N HIS A 26 10.45 -6.96 16.50
CA HIS A 26 9.17 -7.55 16.91
C HIS A 26 8.36 -8.10 15.72
N PHE A 27 9.00 -8.85 14.82
CA PHE A 27 8.40 -9.48 13.62
C PHE A 27 8.36 -8.58 12.36
N GLY A 28 8.36 -9.21 11.17
CA GLY A 28 8.57 -8.59 9.85
C GLY A 28 9.29 -9.50 8.86
N ILE A 29 9.08 -9.29 7.56
CA ILE A 29 9.79 -10.05 6.53
C ILE A 29 11.26 -9.58 6.45
N PRO A 30 12.25 -10.48 6.40
CA PRO A 30 13.68 -10.13 6.30
C PRO A 30 14.06 -9.68 4.88
N LEU A 31 13.42 -8.61 4.40
CA LEU A 31 13.55 -8.13 3.01
C LEU A 31 15.01 -7.87 2.58
N ASN A 32 15.85 -7.39 3.51
CA ASN A 32 17.26 -7.08 3.22
C ASN A 32 18.16 -8.31 3.09
N GLU A 33 17.66 -9.50 3.44
CA GLU A 33 18.42 -10.77 3.38
C GLU A 33 18.01 -11.61 2.16
N LEU A 34 17.00 -11.17 1.40
CA LEU A 34 16.52 -11.87 0.23
C LEU A 34 17.57 -11.81 -0.89
N LYS A 35 17.87 -12.98 -1.45
CA LYS A 35 18.63 -13.08 -2.70
C LYS A 35 17.68 -12.79 -3.87
N THR A 36 18.18 -12.15 -4.91
CA THR A 36 17.40 -11.84 -6.11
C THR A 36 18.14 -12.35 -7.36
N PRO A 37 17.44 -12.99 -8.33
CA PRO A 37 16.02 -13.35 -8.29
C PRO A 37 15.72 -14.45 -7.24
N ILE A 38 14.45 -14.55 -6.83
CA ILE A 38 13.96 -15.60 -5.91
C ILE A 38 12.54 -16.00 -6.30
N GLN A 39 12.25 -17.30 -6.18
CA GLN A 39 10.92 -17.85 -6.30
C GLN A 39 10.80 -19.03 -5.32
N ASP A 40 10.53 -18.75 -4.05
CA ASP A 40 10.57 -19.78 -2.98
C ASP A 40 9.73 -19.38 -1.75
N GLU A 41 9.51 -20.34 -0.85
CA GLU A 41 9.01 -20.08 0.50
C GLU A 41 10.11 -19.47 1.38
N ILE A 42 9.78 -18.38 2.06
CA ILE A 42 10.64 -17.76 3.07
C ILE A 42 9.98 -17.80 4.45
N ILE A 43 10.80 -17.76 5.49
CA ILE A 43 10.35 -17.68 6.88
C ILE A 43 10.34 -16.20 7.28
N THR A 44 9.19 -15.71 7.74
CA THR A 44 9.04 -14.35 8.25
C THR A 44 9.55 -14.24 9.69
N GLY A 45 9.67 -13.01 10.20
CA GLY A 45 10.05 -12.77 11.58
C GLY A 45 9.14 -13.47 12.58
N SER A 46 7.83 -13.55 12.33
CA SER A 46 6.89 -14.29 13.20
C SER A 46 6.97 -15.81 13.10
N GLY A 47 7.82 -16.34 12.21
CA GLY A 47 7.96 -17.78 11.95
C GLY A 47 6.93 -18.34 10.97
N ARG A 48 6.09 -17.48 10.36
CA ARG A 48 5.19 -17.89 9.28
C ARG A 48 5.98 -18.18 8.01
N LYS A 49 5.46 -19.09 7.19
CA LYS A 49 5.96 -19.32 5.83
C LYS A 49 5.14 -18.50 4.86
N VAL A 50 5.81 -17.78 3.98
CA VAL A 50 5.18 -16.99 2.93
C VAL A 50 5.92 -17.24 1.62
N PHE A 51 5.20 -17.20 0.51
CA PHE A 51 5.79 -17.29 -0.82
C PHE A 51 6.40 -15.94 -1.19
N CYS A 52 7.62 -15.95 -1.72
CA CYS A 52 8.32 -14.78 -2.22
C CYS A 52 8.75 -15.01 -3.67
N ASP A 53 8.42 -14.04 -4.52
CA ASP A 53 8.74 -14.05 -5.94
C ASP A 53 9.24 -12.66 -6.35
N ILE A 54 10.53 -12.59 -6.69
CA ILE A 54 11.20 -11.38 -7.16
C ILE A 54 11.92 -11.74 -8.45
N GLY A 55 11.51 -11.09 -9.53
CA GLY A 55 12.02 -11.39 -10.86
C GLY A 55 11.73 -10.28 -11.85
N GLU A 56 12.15 -10.53 -13.08
CA GLU A 56 11.93 -9.68 -14.24
C GLU A 56 11.79 -10.53 -15.50
N ASP A 57 10.94 -10.06 -16.41
CA ASP A 57 10.81 -10.48 -17.80
C ASP A 57 11.04 -9.24 -18.70
N ASP A 58 11.11 -9.43 -20.02
CA ASP A 58 11.54 -8.41 -21.00
C ASP A 58 11.06 -6.96 -20.75
N ASP A 59 9.79 -6.78 -20.32
CA ASP A 59 9.20 -5.45 -20.11
C ASP A 59 8.67 -5.20 -18.68
N ILE A 60 8.81 -6.17 -17.76
CA ILE A 60 8.17 -6.13 -16.44
C ILE A 60 9.10 -6.67 -15.37
N ALA A 61 9.35 -5.90 -14.32
CA ALA A 61 9.97 -6.37 -13.08
C ALA A 61 8.93 -6.44 -11.96
N TRP A 62 9.06 -7.37 -11.02
CA TRP A 62 8.08 -7.54 -9.94
C TRP A 62 8.71 -7.87 -8.59
N VAL A 63 7.97 -7.54 -7.54
CA VAL A 63 8.22 -8.00 -6.17
C VAL A 63 6.88 -8.46 -5.62
N ARG A 64 6.78 -9.74 -5.27
CA ARG A 64 5.58 -10.37 -4.70
C ARG A 64 5.92 -11.11 -3.43
N ILE A 65 5.10 -10.91 -2.41
CA ILE A 65 5.13 -11.66 -1.15
C ILE A 65 3.70 -12.01 -0.77
N GLU A 66 3.44 -13.28 -0.50
CA GLU A 66 2.09 -13.79 -0.29
C GLU A 66 2.03 -14.84 0.83
N ASP A 67 1.09 -14.66 1.76
CA ASP A 67 0.68 -15.70 2.70
C ASP A 67 -0.53 -16.44 2.11
N ASN A 68 -0.26 -17.50 1.35
CA ASN A 68 -1.28 -18.31 0.68
C ASN A 68 -2.33 -18.90 1.63
N LYS A 69 -1.98 -19.12 2.91
CA LYS A 69 -2.88 -19.73 3.88
C LYS A 69 -3.97 -18.76 4.32
N ASP A 70 -3.62 -17.48 4.41
CA ASP A 70 -4.45 -16.45 4.99
C ASP A 70 -4.83 -15.34 3.99
N HIS A 71 -4.49 -15.51 2.72
CA HIS A 71 -4.78 -14.60 1.59
C HIS A 71 -4.29 -13.16 1.81
N TYR A 72 -3.10 -13.00 2.40
CA TYR A 72 -2.42 -11.70 2.44
C TYR A 72 -1.45 -11.59 1.28
N ILE A 73 -1.43 -10.46 0.59
CA ILE A 73 -0.53 -10.23 -0.55
C ILE A 73 0.06 -8.81 -0.52
N MET A 74 1.34 -8.71 -0.86
CA MET A 74 2.00 -7.47 -1.27
C MET A 74 2.69 -7.75 -2.60
N HIS A 75 2.13 -7.23 -3.67
CA HIS A 75 2.63 -7.46 -5.02
C HIS A 75 2.67 -6.13 -5.77
N ILE A 76 3.83 -5.79 -6.30
CA ILE A 76 3.95 -4.67 -7.24
C ILE A 76 4.74 -5.11 -8.47
N ASN A 77 4.33 -4.56 -9.62
CA ASN A 77 5.00 -4.67 -10.91
C ASN A 77 5.48 -3.29 -11.34
N LEU A 78 6.64 -3.24 -11.98
CA LEU A 78 7.16 -2.11 -12.69
C LEU A 78 7.04 -2.37 -14.19
N LYS A 79 6.39 -1.47 -14.93
CA LYS A 79 6.37 -1.47 -16.39
C LYS A 79 6.76 -0.08 -16.90
N GLY A 80 7.83 0.00 -17.68
CA GLY A 80 8.42 1.29 -18.06
C GLY A 80 8.89 2.06 -16.82
N ASP A 81 8.27 3.21 -16.55
CA ASP A 81 8.58 4.05 -15.38
C ASP A 81 7.51 4.01 -14.28
N THR A 82 6.49 3.17 -14.44
CA THR A 82 5.30 3.15 -13.59
C THR A 82 5.21 1.86 -12.79
N VAL A 83 5.16 2.00 -11.48
CA VAL A 83 4.84 0.90 -10.55
C VAL A 83 3.33 0.82 -10.34
N ALA A 84 2.77 -0.38 -10.33
CA ALA A 84 1.38 -0.64 -9.97
C ALA A 84 1.27 -1.97 -9.22
N GLY A 85 0.26 -2.13 -8.37
CA GLY A 85 0.11 -3.39 -7.65
C GLY A 85 -0.99 -3.42 -6.59
N GLU A 86 -0.99 -4.52 -5.85
CA GLU A 86 -1.97 -4.91 -4.85
C GLU A 86 -1.29 -5.04 -3.48
N ILE A 87 -1.89 -4.45 -2.45
CA ILE A 87 -1.36 -4.48 -1.08
C ILE A 87 -2.49 -4.77 -0.11
N HIS A 88 -2.66 -6.05 0.22
CA HIS A 88 -3.65 -6.56 1.15
C HIS A 88 -2.96 -7.09 2.41
N THR A 89 -2.97 -6.27 3.46
CA THR A 89 -2.30 -6.56 4.75
C THR A 89 -3.31 -6.83 5.88
N ARG A 90 -4.61 -6.82 5.55
CA ARG A 90 -5.73 -6.90 6.48
C ARG A 90 -6.86 -7.75 5.90
N LYS A 91 -7.41 -8.67 6.69
CA LYS A 91 -8.62 -9.45 6.36
C LYS A 91 -9.90 -8.64 6.57
N LYS A 92 -11.02 -9.10 6.01
CA LYS A 92 -12.36 -8.50 6.18
C LYS A 92 -12.78 -8.36 7.66
N ASN A 93 -12.43 -9.33 8.51
CA ASN A 93 -12.68 -9.28 9.97
C ASN A 93 -11.82 -8.23 10.71
N GLY A 94 -10.87 -7.61 10.02
CA GLY A 94 -9.95 -6.61 10.51
C GLY A 94 -8.66 -7.12 11.14
N GLU A 95 -8.44 -8.43 11.14
CA GLU A 95 -7.16 -9.06 11.46
C GLU A 95 -6.08 -8.56 10.48
N ARG A 96 -4.90 -8.26 11.01
CA ARG A 96 -3.74 -7.83 10.22
C ARG A 96 -2.70 -8.93 10.23
N HIS A 97 -2.00 -9.11 9.12
CA HIS A 97 -0.87 -10.04 9.10
C HIS A 97 0.26 -9.49 9.99
N PRO A 98 0.90 -10.32 10.85
CA PRO A 98 1.92 -9.84 11.79
C PRO A 98 3.20 -9.32 11.12
N ASP A 99 3.49 -9.74 9.88
CA ASP A 99 4.72 -9.37 9.16
C ASP A 99 4.54 -8.50 7.90
N PHE A 100 3.31 -8.22 7.44
CA PHE A 100 3.10 -7.52 6.16
C PHE A 100 3.08 -6.01 6.35
N PHE A 101 4.28 -5.43 6.50
CA PHE A 101 4.46 -3.99 6.63
C PHE A 101 4.56 -3.32 5.26
N ALA A 102 3.43 -2.85 4.74
CA ALA A 102 3.33 -2.24 3.40
C ALA A 102 4.37 -1.16 3.11
N LYS A 103 4.67 -0.27 4.09
CA LYS A 103 5.69 0.76 3.92
C LYS A 103 7.08 0.18 3.67
N ASN A 104 7.49 -0.82 4.45
CA ASN A 104 8.81 -1.43 4.34
C ASN A 104 8.93 -2.20 3.01
N PHE A 105 7.86 -2.90 2.64
CA PHE A 105 7.76 -3.58 1.35
C PHE A 105 7.92 -2.61 0.19
N LEU A 106 7.18 -1.50 0.17
CA LEU A 106 7.26 -0.48 -0.88
C LEU A 106 8.67 0.14 -0.97
N ALA A 107 9.26 0.48 0.18
CA ALA A 107 10.62 1.02 0.23
C ALA A 107 11.65 0.02 -0.33
N PHE A 108 11.55 -1.25 0.08
CA PHE A 108 12.40 -2.32 -0.42
C PHE A 108 12.27 -2.50 -1.93
N ALA A 109 11.04 -2.64 -2.43
CA ALA A 109 10.80 -2.95 -3.84
C ALA A 109 11.21 -1.80 -4.76
N LEU A 110 10.95 -0.55 -4.37
CA LEU A 110 11.43 0.62 -5.11
C LEU A 110 12.96 0.73 -5.12
N ASN A 111 13.62 0.43 -3.98
CA ASN A 111 15.07 0.40 -3.92
C ASN A 111 15.64 -0.74 -4.77
N HIS A 112 15.00 -1.90 -4.77
CA HIS A 112 15.36 -3.03 -5.63
C HIS A 112 15.32 -2.63 -7.11
N PHE A 113 14.22 -2.03 -7.58
CA PHE A 113 14.12 -1.53 -8.95
C PHE A 113 15.21 -0.50 -9.27
N ALA A 114 15.47 0.44 -8.36
CA ALA A 114 16.53 1.43 -8.55
C ALA A 114 17.93 0.79 -8.66
N GLN A 115 18.20 -0.26 -7.86
CA GLN A 115 19.47 -0.99 -7.91
C GLN A 115 19.67 -1.78 -9.22
N GLN A 116 18.60 -2.22 -9.86
CA GLN A 116 18.62 -2.82 -11.20
C GLN A 116 18.72 -1.76 -12.33
N GLY A 117 18.81 -0.47 -11.99
CA GLY A 117 18.94 0.62 -12.96
C GLY A 117 17.62 1.16 -13.50
N TYR A 118 16.47 0.72 -12.99
CA TYR A 118 15.19 1.26 -13.42
C TYR A 118 14.94 2.68 -12.88
N SER A 119 14.43 3.55 -13.76
CA SER A 119 13.96 4.89 -13.41
C SER A 119 12.47 4.86 -13.04
N VAL A 120 12.14 4.54 -11.78
CA VAL A 120 10.75 4.62 -11.31
C VAL A 120 10.32 6.07 -11.08
N ARG A 121 9.34 6.54 -11.87
CA ARG A 121 8.82 7.92 -11.83
C ARG A 121 7.38 8.01 -11.37
N ARG A 122 6.57 6.97 -11.61
CA ARG A 122 5.15 6.95 -11.28
C ARG A 122 4.78 5.77 -10.40
N PHE A 123 3.74 5.95 -9.59
CA PHE A 123 3.14 4.91 -8.78
C PHE A 123 1.61 4.98 -8.92
N LYS A 124 1.01 3.93 -9.46
CA LYS A 124 -0.44 3.78 -9.61
C LYS A 124 -0.98 2.98 -8.42
N ALA A 125 -1.73 3.66 -7.55
CA ALA A 125 -2.47 3.03 -6.47
C ALA A 125 -3.94 2.80 -6.89
N MET A 126 -4.50 1.65 -6.49
CA MET A 126 -5.90 1.30 -6.72
C MET A 126 -6.54 0.93 -5.39
N TRP A 127 -7.72 1.48 -5.11
CA TRP A 127 -8.46 1.27 -3.87
C TRP A 127 -9.91 0.90 -4.20
N ALA A 128 -10.40 -0.22 -3.68
CA ALA A 128 -11.80 -0.63 -3.85
C ALA A 128 -12.59 -0.48 -2.53
N PRO A 129 -13.93 -0.32 -2.60
CA PRO A 129 -14.83 -0.30 -1.44
C PRO A 129 -14.64 -1.50 -0.51
N VAL A 130 -14.84 -1.31 0.79
CA VAL A 130 -14.75 -2.43 1.76
C VAL A 130 -15.80 -3.53 1.49
N GLU A 131 -16.93 -3.17 0.89
CA GLU A 131 -17.96 -4.12 0.46
C GLU A 131 -17.52 -5.06 -0.67
N SER A 132 -16.46 -4.70 -1.42
CA SER A 132 -15.84 -5.55 -2.45
C SER A 132 -15.08 -6.77 -1.88
N GLY A 133 -15.16 -7.01 -0.56
CA GLY A 133 -14.66 -8.21 0.08
C GLY A 133 -13.15 -8.19 0.24
N GLU A 134 -12.46 -9.11 -0.42
CA GLU A 134 -11.00 -9.29 -0.32
C GLU A 134 -10.22 -8.10 -0.89
N TRP A 135 -10.85 -7.31 -1.76
CA TRP A 135 -10.26 -6.12 -2.40
C TRP A 135 -10.50 -4.83 -1.62
N GLY A 136 -11.22 -4.91 -0.50
CA GLY A 136 -11.60 -3.75 0.30
C GLY A 136 -10.41 -3.00 0.90
N SER A 137 -10.34 -1.69 0.68
CA SER A 137 -9.22 -0.85 1.07
C SER A 137 -9.63 0.24 2.05
N ASP A 138 -8.95 0.33 3.20
CA ASP A 138 -9.09 1.46 4.14
C ASP A 138 -8.82 2.81 3.42
N ASN A 139 -7.98 2.83 2.38
CA ASN A 139 -7.72 4.05 1.60
C ASN A 139 -8.96 4.52 0.83
N TYR A 140 -9.82 3.61 0.37
CA TYR A 140 -11.05 3.98 -0.35
C TYR A 140 -11.98 4.74 0.59
N GLU A 141 -12.23 4.19 1.77
CA GLU A 141 -13.09 4.82 2.79
C GLU A 141 -12.51 6.16 3.26
N ASP A 142 -11.19 6.22 3.50
CA ASP A 142 -10.51 7.48 3.85
C ASP A 142 -10.65 8.52 2.74
N TYR A 143 -10.43 8.12 1.47
CA TYR A 143 -10.55 9.01 0.33
C TYR A 143 -11.99 9.55 0.19
N GLN A 144 -13.01 8.68 0.17
CA GLN A 144 -14.40 9.10 0.03
C GLN A 144 -14.84 10.01 1.17
N ARG A 145 -14.45 9.70 2.41
CA ARG A 145 -14.72 10.57 3.57
C ARG A 145 -14.09 11.95 3.40
N LEU A 146 -12.82 12.03 2.98
CA LEU A 146 -12.12 13.30 2.77
C LEU A 146 -12.76 14.15 1.66
N ILE A 147 -13.24 13.52 0.58
CA ILE A 147 -14.03 14.20 -0.47
C ILE A 147 -15.31 14.80 0.12
N GLN A 148 -16.04 14.05 0.94
CA GLN A 148 -17.27 14.53 1.60
C GLN A 148 -16.99 15.68 2.59
N GLU A 149 -15.80 15.70 3.20
CA GLU A 149 -15.32 16.79 4.06
C GLU A 149 -14.87 18.03 3.28
N GLY A 150 -14.93 18.01 1.94
CA GLY A 150 -14.65 19.15 1.08
C GLY A 150 -13.19 19.25 0.60
N LYS A 151 -12.38 18.21 0.78
CA LYS A 151 -11.02 18.15 0.22
C LYS A 151 -11.07 18.00 -1.30
N THR A 152 -10.04 18.54 -1.97
CA THR A 152 -9.82 18.22 -3.38
C THR A 152 -9.38 16.76 -3.54
N PRO A 153 -9.59 16.14 -4.73
CA PRO A 153 -9.10 14.78 -5.01
C PRO A 153 -7.62 14.56 -4.68
N ASP A 154 -6.77 15.52 -5.03
CA ASP A 154 -5.33 15.44 -4.80
C ASP A 154 -4.98 15.47 -3.31
N GLU A 155 -5.61 16.35 -2.54
CA GLU A 155 -5.42 16.42 -1.08
C GLU A 155 -5.92 15.14 -0.41
N ALA A 156 -7.11 14.67 -0.79
CA ALA A 156 -7.69 13.44 -0.28
C ALA A 156 -6.78 12.23 -0.56
N ALA A 157 -6.27 12.11 -1.79
CA ALA A 157 -5.36 11.05 -2.18
C ALA A 157 -4.05 11.08 -1.37
N LYS A 158 -3.46 12.27 -1.16
CA LYS A 158 -2.24 12.45 -0.35
C LYS A 158 -2.45 12.11 1.13
N GLU A 159 -3.65 12.29 1.65
CA GLU A 159 -3.97 12.02 3.06
C GLU A 159 -4.31 10.55 3.36
N THR A 160 -4.53 9.72 2.34
CA THR A 160 -4.58 8.25 2.50
C THR A 160 -3.24 7.71 3.02
N TRP A 161 -3.22 6.49 3.61
CA TRP A 161 -1.94 5.94 4.06
C TRP A 161 -0.99 5.69 2.90
N THR A 162 -1.53 5.27 1.74
CA THR A 162 -0.73 5.05 0.53
C THR A 162 -0.11 6.37 0.08
N GLY A 163 -0.88 7.46 0.02
CA GLY A 163 -0.39 8.79 -0.32
C GLY A 163 0.69 9.30 0.64
N LYS A 164 0.49 9.10 1.96
CA LYS A 164 1.48 9.44 3.00
C LYS A 164 2.79 8.67 2.84
N VAL A 165 2.72 7.37 2.56
CA VAL A 165 3.90 6.52 2.35
C VAL A 165 4.62 6.90 1.06
N LEU A 166 3.88 7.07 -0.04
CA LEU A 166 4.44 7.43 -1.34
C LEU A 166 5.11 8.82 -1.31
N SER A 167 4.53 9.78 -0.59
CA SER A 167 5.15 11.10 -0.38
C SER A 167 6.50 10.98 0.33
N GLN A 168 6.62 10.10 1.34
CA GLN A 168 7.90 9.84 2.03
C GLN A 168 8.94 9.15 1.12
N LEU A 169 8.48 8.47 0.06
CA LEU A 169 9.31 7.79 -0.93
C LEU A 169 9.56 8.67 -2.18
N GLY A 170 9.18 9.94 -2.13
CA GLY A 170 9.49 10.95 -3.14
C GLY A 170 8.40 11.17 -4.20
N PHE A 171 7.28 10.44 -4.15
CA PHE A 171 6.14 10.66 -5.05
C PHE A 171 5.20 11.72 -4.45
N VAL A 172 5.58 12.98 -4.60
CA VAL A 172 4.93 14.12 -3.92
C VAL A 172 3.81 14.79 -4.74
N GLU A 173 3.75 14.52 -6.05
CA GLU A 173 2.70 15.01 -6.95
C GLU A 173 1.63 13.94 -7.17
N VAL A 174 0.38 14.38 -7.29
CA VAL A 174 -0.73 13.55 -7.78
C VAL A 174 -0.97 13.98 -9.22
N GLU A 175 -0.67 13.09 -10.17
CA GLU A 175 -0.82 13.34 -11.60
C GLU A 175 -2.29 13.22 -12.04
N SER A 176 -3.02 12.27 -11.45
CA SER A 176 -4.46 12.13 -11.65
C SER A 176 -5.12 11.30 -10.55
N VAL A 177 -6.41 11.56 -10.33
CA VAL A 177 -7.29 10.69 -9.56
C VAL A 177 -8.56 10.43 -10.37
N GLN A 178 -8.91 9.17 -10.54
CA GLN A 178 -10.13 8.73 -11.20
C GLN A 178 -10.91 7.87 -10.21
N SER A 179 -12.18 8.18 -9.99
CA SER A 179 -13.02 7.41 -9.08
C SER A 179 -14.37 7.12 -9.74
N ASP A 180 -14.81 5.89 -9.61
CA ASP A 180 -16.18 5.47 -9.87
C ASP A 180 -16.76 4.72 -8.65
N GLU A 181 -17.90 4.05 -8.83
CA GLU A 181 -18.57 3.29 -7.78
C GLU A 181 -17.81 2.02 -7.35
N ASN A 182 -16.89 1.53 -8.18
CA ASN A 182 -16.19 0.27 -7.97
C ASN A 182 -14.75 0.47 -7.50
N PHE A 183 -14.09 1.55 -7.89
CA PHE A 183 -12.71 1.82 -7.51
C PHE A 183 -12.32 3.30 -7.57
N THR A 184 -11.28 3.64 -6.80
CA THR A 184 -10.49 4.85 -6.95
C THR A 184 -9.08 4.49 -7.40
N ILE A 185 -8.62 5.10 -8.48
CA ILE A 185 -7.25 5.00 -9.00
C ILE A 185 -6.57 6.35 -8.82
N ALA A 186 -5.45 6.37 -8.11
CA ALA A 186 -4.61 7.55 -7.94
C ALA A 186 -3.22 7.30 -8.53
N LEU A 187 -2.76 8.20 -9.38
CA LEU A 187 -1.43 8.16 -9.99
C LEU A 187 -0.54 9.21 -9.33
N PHE A 188 0.47 8.74 -8.61
CA PHE A 188 1.46 9.59 -7.94
C PHE A 188 2.73 9.68 -8.78
N LYS A 189 3.38 10.85 -8.77
CA LYS A 189 4.57 11.14 -9.56
C LYS A 189 5.69 11.70 -8.68
N LYS A 190 6.94 11.32 -8.97
CA LYS A 190 8.12 12.03 -8.44
C LYS A 190 8.27 13.37 -9.16
N LEU A 191 8.79 14.38 -8.46
CA LEU A 191 9.26 15.58 -9.14
C LEU A 191 10.32 15.16 -10.16
N ASP A 192 10.21 15.66 -11.39
CA ASP A 192 11.28 15.50 -12.37
C ASP A 192 12.52 16.12 -11.73
N GLN A 193 13.54 15.30 -11.43
CA GLN A 193 14.86 15.84 -11.17
C GLN A 193 15.24 16.53 -12.48
N ASN A 194 15.29 17.87 -12.48
CA ASN A 194 15.85 18.62 -13.59
C ASN A 194 17.15 17.91 -14.00
N PRO A 195 17.36 17.58 -15.29
CA PRO A 195 18.69 17.19 -15.71
C PRO A 195 19.64 18.30 -15.25
N LEU A 196 20.73 17.90 -14.58
CA LEU A 196 21.79 18.84 -14.23
C LEU A 196 22.12 19.67 -15.49
N PRO A 197 22.19 21.01 -15.39
CA PRO A 197 22.62 21.80 -16.53
C PRO A 197 24.00 21.29 -16.99
N GLU A 198 24.12 21.07 -18.30
CA GLU A 198 25.37 20.69 -18.98
C GLU A 198 26.54 21.62 -18.63
#